data_AF-A0A0A9ADT2-F1
#
_entry.id   AF-A0A0A9ADT2-F1
#
_cell.length_a   1.000
_cell.length_b   1.000
_cell.length_c   1.000
_cell.angle_alpha   90.00
_cell.angle_beta   90.00
_cell.angle_gamma   90.00
#
_symmetry.space_group_name_H-M   'P 1'
#
loop_
_entity.id
_entity.type
_entity.pdbx_description
1 polymer ?
#
loop_
_entity_poly.entity_id
_entity_poly.type
_entity_poly.pdbx_seq_one_letter_code
_entity_poly.pdbx_strand_id
1 'polypeptide(L)'
;MKDTQNQTQVQNFGEPFFMIIREDETLSSIKERIQKKLKVPDEDFSKWKFAYISLGRPDYFEDPDTVATRFQRNMYGAWEQYLGLEHPDTAPRKAHTVNQNRHSFERPVKIYN
;
A
#
# COMPACT_ATOMS: atom_id res chain seq x y z
N MET A 1 14.58 -19.29 21.24
CA MET A 1 14.80 -19.08 19.80
C MET A 1 13.85 -17.96 19.39
N LYS A 2 14.37 -16.82 18.96
CA LYS A 2 13.55 -15.65 18.58
C LYS A 2 13.25 -15.79 17.09
N ASP A 3 12.06 -16.26 16.77
CA ASP A 3 11.50 -16.09 15.43
C ASP A 3 11.17 -14.61 15.27
N THR A 4 12.14 -13.86 14.76
CA THR A 4 11.91 -12.50 14.26
C THR A 4 11.03 -12.64 13.02
N GLN A 5 9.72 -12.71 13.22
CA GLN A 5 8.77 -12.42 12.15
C GLN A 5 9.10 -11.00 11.68
N ASN A 6 9.77 -10.89 10.53
CA ASN A 6 9.78 -9.68 9.73
C ASN A 6 8.32 -9.37 9.36
N GLN A 7 7.59 -8.72 10.27
CA GLN A 7 6.39 -7.99 9.92
C GLN A 7 6.88 -6.84 9.05
N THR A 8 6.85 -7.02 7.74
CA THR A 8 7.03 -5.96 6.76
C THR A 8 6.00 -4.89 7.08
N GLN A 9 6.43 -3.84 7.76
CA GLN A 9 5.59 -2.69 8.06
C GLN A 9 5.18 -2.05 6.73
N VAL A 10 3.88 -1.95 6.47
CA VAL A 10 3.37 -1.29 5.25
C VAL A 10 3.79 0.18 5.25
N GLN A 11 4.48 0.59 4.19
CA GLN A 11 4.87 1.98 3.95
C GLN A 11 4.10 2.52 2.76
N ASN A 12 3.10 3.37 3.03
CA ASN A 12 2.30 4.01 1.99
C ASN A 12 3.02 5.24 1.42
N PHE A 13 2.84 5.47 0.12
CA PHE A 13 3.30 6.64 -0.62
C PHE A 13 2.30 6.99 -1.74
N GLY A 14 2.54 8.08 -2.46
CA GLY A 14 1.68 8.53 -3.56
C GLY A 14 0.42 9.27 -3.10
N GLU A 15 -0.57 9.33 -3.99
CA GLU A 15 -1.84 10.04 -3.76
C GLU A 15 -3.01 9.04 -3.63
N PRO A 16 -3.62 8.88 -2.43
CA PRO A 16 -4.73 7.97 -2.25
C PRO A 16 -5.99 8.48 -2.96
N PHE A 17 -6.83 7.56 -3.41
CA PHE A 17 -8.09 7.89 -4.08
C PHE A 17 -9.21 6.94 -3.70
N PHE A 18 -10.46 7.42 -3.83
CA PHE A 18 -11.64 6.58 -3.71
C PHE A 18 -12.03 5.94 -5.05
N MET A 19 -12.56 4.72 -4.97
CA MET A 19 -13.13 3.95 -6.07
C MET A 19 -14.32 3.14 -5.56
N ILE A 20 -15.34 3.00 -6.40
CA ILE A 20 -16.48 2.11 -6.13
C ILE A 20 -16.11 0.69 -6.57
N ILE A 21 -16.26 -0.28 -5.67
CA ILE A 21 -16.12 -1.72 -5.93
C ILE A 21 -17.52 -2.32 -5.83
N ARG A 22 -17.96 -3.03 -6.88
CA ARG A 22 -19.24 -3.75 -6.89
C ARG A 22 -19.07 -5.13 -6.25
N GLU A 23 -20.18 -5.71 -5.80
CA GLU A 23 -20.17 -7.00 -5.07
C GLU A 23 -19.60 -8.17 -5.89
N ASP A 24 -19.76 -8.13 -7.21
CA ASP A 24 -19.38 -9.16 -8.16
C ASP A 24 -18.08 -8.85 -8.92
N GLU A 25 -17.42 -7.73 -8.62
CA GLU A 25 -16.18 -7.33 -9.30
C GLU A 25 -14.99 -8.17 -8.85
N THR A 26 -14.35 -8.82 -9.81
CA THR A 26 -13.06 -9.51 -9.65
C THR A 26 -11.90 -8.52 -9.59
N LEU A 27 -10.76 -8.96 -9.06
CA LEU A 27 -9.54 -8.17 -9.08
C LEU A 27 -9.15 -7.78 -10.51
N SER A 28 -9.28 -8.68 -11.49
CA SER A 28 -8.96 -8.40 -12.90
C SER A 28 -9.75 -7.21 -13.46
N SER A 29 -11.06 -7.14 -13.21
CA SER A 29 -11.92 -6.03 -13.64
C SER A 29 -11.54 -4.72 -12.93
N ILE A 30 -11.21 -4.79 -11.64
CA ILE A 30 -10.78 -3.63 -10.86
C ILE A 30 -9.42 -3.11 -11.34
N LYS A 31 -8.49 -4.01 -11.65
CA LYS A 31 -7.16 -3.71 -12.21
C LYS A 31 -7.27 -2.85 -13.47
N GLU A 32 -8.12 -3.21 -14.43
CA GLU A 32 -8.35 -2.42 -15.65
C GLU A 32 -8.81 -0.99 -15.35
N ARG A 33 -9.73 -0.83 -14.38
CA ARG A 33 -10.25 0.49 -13.98
C ARG A 33 -9.19 1.33 -13.26
N ILE A 34 -8.38 0.70 -12.41
CA ILE A 34 -7.26 1.36 -11.70
C ILE A 34 -6.20 1.80 -12.70
N GLN A 35 -5.80 0.91 -13.61
CA GLN A 35 -4.80 1.21 -14.63
C GLN A 35 -5.23 2.38 -15.51
N LYS A 36 -6.49 2.38 -15.98
CA LYS A 36 -7.06 3.48 -16.77
C LYS A 36 -7.08 4.80 -15.98
N LYS A 37 -7.37 4.75 -14.68
CA LYS A 37 -7.40 5.94 -13.81
C LYS A 37 -6.00 6.52 -13.58
N LEU A 38 -5.01 5.66 -13.32
CA LEU A 38 -3.63 6.05 -13.01
C LEU A 38 -2.77 6.29 -14.27
N LYS A 39 -3.24 5.85 -15.45
CA LYS A 39 -2.53 5.96 -16.73
C LYS A 39 -1.14 5.31 -16.70
N VAL A 40 -1.03 4.16 -16.04
CA VAL A 40 0.22 3.40 -15.91
C VAL A 40 0.38 2.48 -17.14
N PRO A 41 1.57 2.42 -17.77
CA PRO A 41 1.85 1.47 -18.85
C PRO A 41 1.63 0.02 -18.43
N ASP A 42 1.19 -0.83 -19.36
CA ASP A 42 0.95 -2.27 -19.11
C ASP A 42 2.17 -2.97 -18.50
N GLU A 43 3.36 -2.66 -19.00
CA GLU A 43 4.62 -3.28 -18.57
C GLU A 43 4.95 -3.01 -17.08
N ASP A 44 4.60 -1.82 -16.60
CA ASP A 44 4.80 -1.46 -15.20
C ASP A 44 3.68 -2.02 -14.34
N PHE A 45 2.44 -1.88 -14.81
CA PHE A 45 1.26 -2.31 -14.08
C PHE A 45 1.20 -3.83 -13.87
N SER A 46 1.71 -4.62 -14.82
CA SER A 46 1.78 -6.08 -14.70
C SER A 46 2.68 -6.56 -13.57
N LYS A 47 3.58 -5.71 -13.06
CA LYS A 47 4.48 -6.00 -11.94
C LYS A 47 3.84 -5.69 -10.58
N TRP A 48 2.70 -5.00 -10.56
CA TRP A 48 2.05 -4.57 -9.33
C TRP A 48 1.33 -5.72 -8.63
N LYS A 49 1.34 -5.69 -7.30
CA LYS A 49 0.55 -6.60 -6.48
C LYS A 49 -0.55 -5.86 -5.76
N PHE A 50 -1.66 -6.55 -5.54
CA PHE A 50 -2.86 -5.96 -4.96
C PHE A 50 -3.16 -6.70 -3.68
N ALA A 51 -3.41 -5.95 -2.60
CA ALA A 51 -3.62 -6.53 -1.30
C ALA A 51 -4.77 -5.86 -0.57
N TYR A 52 -5.54 -6.65 0.16
CA TYR A 52 -6.36 -6.16 1.24
C TYR A 52 -5.45 -5.85 2.43
N ILE A 53 -5.42 -4.59 2.86
CA ILE A 53 -4.65 -4.19 4.04
C ILE A 53 -5.60 -4.04 5.22
N SER A 54 -5.27 -4.70 6.34
CA SER A 54 -5.96 -4.54 7.61
C SER A 54 -4.93 -4.47 8.73
N LEU A 55 -5.00 -3.44 9.60
CA LEU A 55 -4.05 -3.27 10.71
C LEU A 55 -2.57 -3.30 10.27
N GLY A 56 -2.28 -2.76 9.08
CA GLY A 56 -0.94 -2.76 8.50
C GLY A 56 -0.43 -4.13 8.04
N ARG A 57 -1.30 -5.13 7.94
CA ARG A 57 -0.97 -6.47 7.41
C ARG A 57 -1.56 -6.64 6.02
N PRO A 58 -0.74 -6.98 5.00
CA PRO A 58 -1.24 -7.27 3.67
C PRO A 58 -1.77 -8.71 3.56
N ASP A 59 -2.89 -8.86 2.86
CA ASP A 59 -3.43 -10.13 2.36
C ASP A 59 -3.64 -9.99 0.85
N TYR A 60 -2.86 -10.71 0.05
CA TYR A 60 -2.80 -10.50 -1.40
C TYR A 60 -3.97 -11.16 -2.12
N PHE A 61 -4.42 -10.49 -3.18
CA PHE A 61 -5.45 -10.99 -4.09
C PHE A 61 -4.82 -11.64 -5.32
N GLU A 62 -5.51 -12.64 -5.84
CA GLU A 62 -5.33 -13.19 -7.18
C GLU A 62 -6.38 -12.62 -8.15
N ASP A 63 -6.12 -12.70 -9.45
CA ASP A 63 -7.02 -12.15 -10.49
C ASP A 63 -8.49 -12.59 -10.43
N PRO A 64 -8.83 -13.87 -10.13
CA PRO A 64 -10.22 -14.32 -10.05
C PRO A 64 -10.91 -13.93 -8.73
N ASP A 65 -10.18 -13.38 -7.75
CA ASP A 65 -10.76 -13.09 -6.44
C ASP A 65 -11.80 -11.98 -6.51
N THR A 66 -12.95 -12.21 -5.89
CA THR A 66 -13.99 -11.19 -5.71
C THR A 66 -13.59 -10.25 -4.57
N VAL A 67 -13.22 -9.02 -4.90
CA VAL A 67 -12.58 -8.09 -3.94
C VAL A 67 -13.53 -7.69 -2.82
N ALA A 68 -14.82 -7.46 -3.13
CA ALA A 68 -15.82 -7.02 -2.15
C ALA A 68 -15.97 -7.98 -0.96
N THR A 69 -15.71 -9.28 -1.14
CA THR A 69 -15.84 -10.29 -0.08
C THR A 69 -14.91 -10.04 1.12
N ARG A 70 -13.76 -9.38 0.90
CA ARG A 70 -12.80 -9.06 1.97
C ARG A 70 -13.12 -7.76 2.72
N PHE A 71 -13.96 -6.89 2.15
CA PHE A 71 -14.33 -5.58 2.70
C PHE A 71 -15.69 -5.58 3.42
N GLN A 72 -16.19 -6.76 3.82
CA GLN A 72 -17.47 -6.87 4.52
C GLN A 72 -17.44 -6.12 5.87
N ARG A 73 -18.51 -5.36 6.13
CA ARG A 73 -18.64 -4.43 7.27
C ARG A 73 -18.56 -5.15 8.63
N ASN A 74 -17.36 -5.30 9.16
CA ASN A 74 -17.18 -5.47 10.60
C ASN A 74 -17.25 -4.09 11.26
N MET A 75 -18.24 -3.91 12.15
CA MET A 75 -18.69 -2.62 12.71
C MET A 75 -17.64 -1.78 13.45
N TYR A 76 -16.40 -2.27 13.59
CA TYR A 76 -15.34 -1.62 14.36
C TYR A 76 -14.02 -1.39 13.57
N GLY A 77 -13.88 -1.90 12.33
CA GLY A 77 -12.60 -1.92 11.59
C GLY A 77 -12.52 -1.04 10.34
N ALA A 78 -13.59 -0.31 9.99
CA ALA A 78 -13.71 0.35 8.68
C ALA A 78 -12.65 1.44 8.41
N TRP A 79 -12.00 1.98 9.45
CA TRP A 79 -10.97 3.02 9.32
C TRP A 79 -9.56 2.47 9.05
N GLU A 80 -9.37 1.15 9.09
CA GLU A 80 -8.05 0.52 8.96
C GLU A 80 -7.94 -0.41 7.74
N GLN A 81 -8.99 -0.47 6.93
CA GLN A 81 -9.12 -1.38 5.80
C GLN A 81 -9.04 -0.60 4.48
N TYR A 82 -8.13 -1.00 3.59
CA TYR A 82 -8.00 -0.41 2.26
C TYR A 82 -7.41 -1.39 1.26
N LEU A 83 -7.62 -1.10 -0.03
CA LEU A 83 -6.97 -1.79 -1.14
C LEU A 83 -5.57 -1.19 -1.36
N GLY A 84 -4.54 -1.96 -1.06
CA GLY A 84 -3.14 -1.62 -1.30
C GLY A 84 -2.71 -1.94 -2.73
N LEU A 85 -1.92 -1.05 -3.31
CA LEU A 85 -1.30 -1.17 -4.63
C LEU A 85 0.22 -1.22 -4.40
N GLU A 86 0.77 -2.43 -4.27
CA GLU A 86 2.20 -2.61 -4.03
C GLU A 86 2.97 -2.47 -5.33
N HIS A 87 3.83 -1.44 -5.37
CA HIS A 87 4.77 -1.20 -6.45
C HIS A 87 5.95 -0.34 -5.97
N PRO A 88 7.06 -0.25 -6.72
CA PRO A 88 8.14 0.67 -6.42
C PRO A 88 7.70 2.13 -6.49
N ASP A 89 8.20 2.98 -5.58
CA ASP A 89 8.04 4.43 -5.67
C ASP A 89 9.00 4.98 -6.73
N THR A 90 8.44 5.29 -7.90
CA THR A 90 9.17 5.91 -9.02
C THR A 90 8.99 7.43 -9.07
N ALA A 91 8.24 8.02 -8.13
CA ALA A 91 8.13 9.46 -8.08
C ALA A 91 9.53 10.05 -7.84
N PRO A 92 9.94 11.09 -8.60
CA PRO A 92 11.19 11.77 -8.29
C PRO A 92 11.07 12.23 -6.85
N ARG A 93 11.97 11.73 -5.99
CA ARG A 93 12.02 12.06 -4.56
C ARG A 93 12.04 13.58 -4.44
N LYS A 94 10.87 14.20 -4.34
CA LYS A 94 10.76 15.47 -3.65
C LYS A 94 11.31 15.14 -2.27
N ALA A 95 12.25 15.91 -1.79
CA ALA A 95 12.61 15.89 -0.38
C ALA A 95 11.34 16.30 0.39
N HIS A 96 10.38 15.38 0.50
CA HIS A 96 9.24 15.53 1.36
C HIS A 96 9.87 15.50 2.73
N THR A 97 9.94 16.69 3.31
CA THR A 97 10.21 16.93 4.71
C THR A 97 9.41 15.89 5.47
N VAL A 98 10.15 14.88 5.92
CA VAL A 98 9.70 13.79 6.74
C VAL A 98 9.00 14.42 7.93
N ASN A 99 7.67 14.45 7.91
CA ASN A 99 6.88 14.73 9.10
C ASN A 99 6.83 13.48 9.98
N GLN A 100 7.97 12.78 10.11
CA GLN A 100 8.20 11.92 11.24
C GLN A 100 8.88 12.78 12.28
N ASN A 101 8.08 13.18 13.25
CA ASN A 101 8.54 13.54 14.58
C ASN A 101 9.21 12.30 15.24
N ARG A 102 10.36 11.85 14.72
CA ARG A 102 11.19 10.77 15.27
C ARG A 102 12.68 11.06 15.02
N HIS A 103 13.29 11.66 16.04
CA HIS A 103 14.71 11.61 16.40
C HIS A 103 15.72 12.22 15.42
N SER A 104 15.90 13.53 15.60
CA SER A 104 16.98 14.39 15.14
C SER A 104 18.35 14.04 15.72
N PHE A 105 18.94 12.88 15.38
CA PHE A 105 20.31 12.55 15.83
C PHE A 105 21.22 11.96 14.75
N GLU A 106 20.92 12.19 13.47
CA GLU A 106 21.80 11.77 12.37
C GLU A 106 22.84 12.85 12.01
N ARG A 107 23.51 13.41 13.02
CA ARG A 107 24.72 14.21 12.80
C ARG A 107 25.87 13.60 13.60
N PRO A 108 26.97 13.18 12.96
CA PRO A 108 28.14 12.70 13.68
C PRO A 108 28.69 13.81 14.58
N VAL A 109 28.82 13.53 15.88
CA VAL A 109 29.44 14.44 16.85
C VAL A 109 30.95 14.28 16.73
N LYS A 110 31.65 15.36 16.40
CA LYS A 110 33.11 15.41 16.41
C LYS A 110 33.58 15.78 17.81
N ILE A 111 34.44 14.96 18.41
CA ILE A 111 35.13 15.27 19.66
C ILE A 111 36.49 15.84 19.27
N TYR A 112 36.78 17.08 19.68
CA TYR A 112 38.10 17.68 19.55
C TYR A 112 38.88 17.41 20.85
N ASN A 113 40.15 17.03 20.71
CA ASN A 113 41.08 16.79 21.80
C ASN A 113 42.04 17.99 21.94
#